data_AF-A0A383CG95-F1
#
_entry.id   AF-A0A383CG95-F1
#
_cell.length_a   1.000
_cell.length_b   1.000
_cell.length_c   1.000
_cell.angle_alpha   90.00
_cell.angle_beta   90.00
_cell.angle_gamma   90.00
#
_symmetry.space_group_name_H-M   'P 1'
#
loop_
_entity.id
_entity.type
_entity.pdbx_description
1 polymer ?
#
loop_
_entity_poly.entity_id
_entity_poly.type
_entity_poly.pdbx_seq_one_letter_code
_entity_poly.pdbx_strand_id
1 'polypeptide(L)'
;ISEEDWVLCSWRSHYQCLLKGVPEERVFEEILDGRSISLCFPDYNIFSSALVGGSLPIAVGLAISMKLNKQTSKVHCFLGDMTSETGIAHESIKYSINFDLPIRFIIEDNDLSVCTETRKTWGMDKLTYEGSNSNKIVHYKYKNHYPHAGAGKRVQF
;
A
#
# COMPACT_ATOMS: atom_id res chain seq x y z
N ILE A 1 -13.53 4.43 4.04
CA ILE A 1 -12.42 4.54 5.02
C ILE A 1 -12.87 5.63 5.99
N SER A 2 -12.95 5.36 7.28
CA SER A 2 -13.36 6.37 8.28
C SER A 2 -12.19 7.27 8.70
N GLU A 3 -12.44 8.26 9.55
CA GLU A 3 -11.40 9.14 10.09
C GLU A 3 -10.43 8.39 11.03
N GLU A 4 -10.95 7.41 11.76
CA GLU A 4 -10.21 6.59 12.74
C GLU A 4 -9.48 5.40 12.10
N ASP A 5 -9.85 5.06 10.86
CA ASP A 5 -9.17 4.01 10.10
C ASP A 5 -7.73 4.45 9.77
N TRP A 6 -6.81 3.50 9.86
CA TRP A 6 -5.43 3.71 9.46
C TRP A 6 -5.20 3.34 8.01
N VAL A 7 -4.40 4.14 7.32
CA VAL A 7 -4.02 3.94 5.93
C VAL A 7 -2.50 3.77 5.86
N LEU A 8 -2.06 2.57 5.48
CA LEU A 8 -0.66 2.27 5.23
C LEU A 8 -0.41 2.15 3.74
N CYS A 9 0.60 2.87 3.24
CA CYS A 9 0.87 2.98 1.81
C CYS A 9 2.29 2.54 1.44
N SER A 10 2.47 2.24 0.16
CA SER A 10 3.79 2.22 -0.46
C SER A 10 4.35 3.65 -0.62
N TRP A 11 5.52 3.78 -1.24
CA TRP A 11 6.11 5.05 -1.65
C TRP A 11 5.21 5.91 -2.55
N ARG A 12 4.20 5.32 -3.21
CA ARG A 12 3.16 6.04 -3.95
C ARG A 12 1.98 6.34 -3.02
N SER A 13 2.12 7.38 -2.20
CA SER A 13 1.19 7.68 -1.10
C SER A 13 0.42 9.00 -1.22
N HIS A 14 0.74 9.87 -2.18
CA HIS A 14 0.24 11.26 -2.20
C HIS A 14 -1.29 11.32 -2.26
N TYR A 15 -1.92 10.56 -3.15
CA TYR A 15 -3.37 10.60 -3.31
C TYR A 15 -4.09 9.99 -2.10
N GLN A 16 -3.51 8.98 -1.44
CA GLN A 16 -4.07 8.44 -0.21
C GLN A 16 -3.99 9.46 0.92
N CYS A 17 -2.92 10.26 1.01
CA CYS A 17 -2.81 11.37 1.94
C CYS A 17 -3.95 12.39 1.76
N LEU A 18 -4.15 12.84 0.53
CA LEU A 18 -5.19 13.82 0.20
C LEU A 18 -6.60 13.25 0.46
N LEU A 19 -6.89 12.03 0.01
CA LEU A 19 -8.20 11.39 0.20
C LEU A 19 -8.52 11.09 1.67
N LYS A 20 -7.50 10.93 2.52
CA LYS A 20 -7.68 10.74 3.97
C LYS A 20 -7.84 12.07 4.73
N GLY A 21 -7.65 13.20 4.05
CA GLY A 21 -7.91 14.54 4.59
C GLY A 21 -6.66 15.32 5.02
N VAL A 22 -5.46 14.86 4.66
CA VAL A 22 -4.25 15.68 4.89
C VAL A 22 -4.33 16.93 4.00
N PRO A 23 -4.17 18.15 4.54
CA PRO A 23 -4.17 19.38 3.75
C PRO A 23 -3.13 19.33 2.63
N GLU A 24 -3.50 19.83 1.46
CA GLU A 24 -2.65 19.83 0.27
C GLU A 24 -1.33 20.57 0.54
N GLU A 25 -1.38 21.70 1.25
CA GLU A 25 -0.20 22.48 1.61
C GLU A 25 0.78 21.67 2.45
N ARG A 26 0.27 20.90 3.42
CA ARG A 26 1.11 20.06 4.29
C ARG A 26 1.75 18.90 3.53
N VAL A 27 1.03 18.29 2.58
CA VAL A 27 1.62 17.27 1.69
C VAL A 27 2.71 17.89 0.82
N PHE A 28 2.45 19.08 0.28
CA PHE A 28 3.40 19.78 -0.58
C PHE A 28 4.67 20.19 0.16
N GLU A 29 4.57 20.69 1.39
CA GLU A 29 5.71 21.03 2.25
C GLU A 29 6.61 19.80 2.51
N GLU A 30 6.03 18.66 2.88
CA GLU A 30 6.79 17.41 3.09
C GLU A 30 7.51 16.93 1.82
N ILE A 31 6.90 17.14 0.64
CA ILE A 31 7.52 16.84 -0.65
C ILE A 31 8.74 17.73 -0.87
N LEU A 32 8.63 19.04 -0.62
CA LEU A 32 9.73 20.00 -0.74
C LEU A 32 10.86 19.70 0.24
N ASP A 33 10.52 19.17 1.41
CA ASP A 33 11.49 18.73 2.41
C ASP A 33 12.13 17.36 2.11
N GLY A 34 11.85 16.77 0.94
CA GLY A 34 12.45 15.52 0.49
C GLY A 34 11.82 14.24 1.06
N ARG A 35 10.65 14.34 1.70
CA ARG A 35 9.92 13.18 2.29
C ARG A 35 8.86 12.59 1.37
N SER A 36 8.88 12.96 0.08
CA SER A 36 7.89 12.58 -0.94
C SER A 36 7.57 11.08 -1.03
N ILE A 37 8.53 10.20 -0.78
CA ILE A 37 8.37 8.72 -0.85
C ILE A 37 8.17 8.04 0.52
N SER A 38 8.09 8.82 1.59
CA SER A 38 8.01 8.36 2.98
C SER A 38 7.10 9.26 3.82
N LEU A 39 6.05 9.81 3.22
CA LEU A 39 5.06 10.66 3.89
C LEU A 39 4.46 9.95 5.11
N CYS A 40 4.46 10.63 6.25
CA CYS A 40 3.93 10.12 7.49
C CYS A 40 3.12 11.22 8.18
N PHE A 41 1.83 10.97 8.39
CA PHE A 41 0.92 11.91 9.03
C PHE A 41 0.12 11.19 10.12
N PRO A 42 0.72 10.99 11.32
CA PRO A 42 0.07 10.27 12.41
C PRO A 42 -1.24 10.93 12.86
N ASP A 43 -1.33 12.27 12.81
CA ASP A 43 -2.55 13.03 13.13
C ASP A 43 -3.75 12.64 12.23
N TYR A 44 -3.46 12.07 11.05
CA TYR A 44 -4.45 11.63 10.05
C TYR A 44 -4.51 10.10 9.92
N ASN A 45 -3.81 9.37 10.80
CA ASN A 45 -3.68 7.91 10.77
C ASN A 45 -3.05 7.40 9.45
N ILE A 46 -2.01 8.08 8.95
CA ILE A 46 -1.30 7.70 7.72
C ILE A 46 0.16 7.40 7.98
N PHE A 47 0.60 6.29 7.38
CA PHE A 47 2.01 5.92 7.33
C PHE A 47 2.35 5.39 5.93
N SER A 48 3.45 5.85 5.34
CA SER A 48 3.99 5.25 4.11
C SER A 48 5.43 4.80 4.29
N SER A 49 5.84 3.83 3.48
CA SER A 49 7.20 3.31 3.49
C SER A 49 7.80 3.33 2.08
N ALA A 50 9.03 3.85 2.00
CA ALA A 50 9.86 3.75 0.81
C ALA A 50 10.38 2.33 0.56
N LEU A 51 10.34 1.47 1.58
CA LEU A 51 10.77 0.08 1.48
C LEU A 51 9.63 -0.78 0.94
N VAL A 52 9.89 -1.51 -0.14
CA VAL A 52 8.94 -2.47 -0.71
C VAL A 52 8.59 -3.52 0.34
N GLY A 53 7.30 -3.60 0.69
CA GLY A 53 6.78 -4.48 1.73
C GLY A 53 7.01 -4.00 3.17
N GLY A 54 7.69 -2.87 3.39
CA GLY A 54 7.98 -2.34 4.73
C GLY A 54 6.74 -1.93 5.53
N SER A 55 5.66 -1.54 4.85
CA SER A 55 4.38 -1.21 5.49
C SER A 55 3.59 -2.43 5.98
N LEU A 56 3.83 -3.62 5.41
CA LEU A 56 3.03 -4.82 5.68
C LEU A 56 3.12 -5.30 7.14
N PRO A 57 4.31 -5.56 7.72
CA PRO A 57 4.39 -6.00 9.11
C PRO A 57 3.89 -4.94 10.09
N ILE A 58 4.07 -3.65 9.78
CA ILE A 58 3.56 -2.55 10.59
C ILE A 58 2.03 -2.55 10.57
N ALA A 59 1.41 -2.74 9.40
CA ALA A 59 -0.04 -2.83 9.26
C ALA A 59 -0.61 -3.99 10.08
N VAL A 60 0.05 -5.15 10.04
CA VAL A 60 -0.34 -6.33 10.82
C VAL A 60 -0.24 -6.05 12.31
N GLY A 61 0.88 -5.49 12.78
CA GLY A 61 1.07 -5.13 14.19
C GLY A 61 0.02 -4.15 14.70
N LEU A 62 -0.32 -3.15 13.89
CA LEU A 62 -1.37 -2.20 14.19
C LEU A 62 -2.75 -2.87 14.28
N ALA A 63 -3.08 -3.75 13.35
CA ALA A 63 -4.34 -4.49 13.35
C ALA A 63 -4.45 -5.46 14.55
N ILE A 64 -3.34 -6.08 14.97
CA ILE A 64 -3.26 -6.87 16.21
C ILE A 64 -3.60 -5.97 17.40
N SER A 65 -2.95 -4.80 17.49
CA SER A 65 -3.21 -3.84 18.58
C SER A 65 -4.67 -3.40 18.61
N MET A 66 -5.27 -3.06 17.47
CA MET A 66 -6.68 -2.70 17.35
C MET A 66 -7.59 -3.83 17.86
N LYS A 67 -7.31 -5.08 17.46
CA LYS A 67 -8.09 -6.24 17.90
C LYS A 67 -7.99 -6.47 19.41
N LEU A 68 -6.79 -6.40 19.98
CA LEU A 68 -6.55 -6.56 21.42
C LEU A 68 -7.26 -5.47 22.23
N ASN A 69 -7.24 -4.24 21.74
CA ASN A 69 -7.88 -3.09 22.36
C ASN A 69 -9.37 -2.96 22.03
N LYS A 70 -9.97 -3.94 21.33
CA LYS A 70 -11.38 -3.95 20.91
C LYS A 70 -11.82 -2.67 20.18
N GLN A 71 -10.91 -2.09 19.39
CA GLN A 71 -11.21 -0.93 18.58
C GLN A 71 -12.11 -1.31 17.39
N THR A 72 -12.95 -0.38 16.97
CA THR A 72 -13.83 -0.54 15.79
C THR A 72 -13.19 -0.10 14.49
N SER A 73 -12.08 0.64 14.57
CA SER A 73 -11.29 1.09 13.43
C SER A 73 -10.59 -0.08 12.73
N LYS A 74 -10.20 0.16 11.47
CA LYS A 74 -9.56 -0.83 10.61
C LYS A 74 -8.27 -0.28 10.02
N VAL A 75 -7.43 -1.21 9.57
CA VAL A 75 -6.23 -0.92 8.80
C VAL A 75 -6.51 -1.17 7.32
N HIS A 76 -6.17 -0.21 6.45
CA HIS A 76 -6.17 -0.35 5.00
C HIS A 76 -4.73 -0.30 4.51
N CYS A 77 -4.18 -1.44 4.12
CA CYS A 77 -2.79 -1.59 3.70
C CYS A 77 -2.72 -1.69 2.17
N PHE A 78 -2.23 -0.63 1.53
CA PHE A 78 -2.02 -0.56 0.09
C PHE A 78 -0.66 -1.14 -0.29
N LEU A 79 -0.64 -1.94 -1.36
CA LEU A 79 0.55 -2.56 -1.94
C LEU A 79 0.41 -2.70 -3.45
N GLY A 80 1.53 -2.70 -4.17
CA GLY A 80 1.54 -2.99 -5.61
C GLY A 80 1.40 -4.49 -5.91
N ASP A 81 1.01 -4.80 -7.13
CA ASP A 81 0.98 -6.15 -7.72
C ASP A 81 2.29 -6.92 -7.53
N MET A 82 3.45 -6.33 -7.86
CA MET A 82 4.75 -6.98 -7.68
C MET A 82 5.02 -7.29 -6.22
N THR A 83 4.69 -6.37 -5.31
CA THR A 83 4.87 -6.56 -3.87
C THR A 83 3.97 -7.66 -3.32
N SER A 84 2.77 -7.85 -3.91
CA SER A 84 1.78 -8.81 -3.41
C SER A 84 2.24 -10.27 -3.49
N GLU A 85 3.18 -10.58 -4.38
CA GLU A 85 3.76 -11.91 -4.55
C GLU A 85 5.05 -12.12 -3.72
N THR A 86 5.47 -11.13 -2.93
CA THR A 86 6.64 -11.27 -2.05
C THR A 86 6.31 -12.09 -0.81
N GLY A 87 7.31 -12.78 -0.26
CA GLY A 87 7.13 -13.63 0.93
C GLY A 87 6.48 -12.89 2.12
N ILE A 88 6.91 -11.65 2.39
CA ILE A 88 6.35 -10.84 3.48
C ILE A 88 4.87 -10.51 3.27
N ALA A 89 4.41 -10.36 2.03
CA ALA A 89 3.00 -10.16 1.72
C ALA A 89 2.20 -11.43 1.99
N HIS A 90 2.67 -12.60 1.53
CA HIS A 90 2.02 -13.87 1.81
C HIS A 90 1.90 -14.17 3.31
N GLU A 91 2.98 -13.97 4.07
CA GLU A 91 2.98 -14.19 5.52
C GLU A 91 2.00 -13.24 6.22
N SER A 92 2.06 -11.95 5.89
CA SER A 92 1.21 -10.91 6.49
C SER A 92 -0.27 -11.13 6.20
N ILE A 93 -0.62 -11.46 4.96
CA ILE A 93 -2.00 -11.73 4.53
C ILE A 93 -2.52 -13.01 5.19
N LYS A 94 -1.75 -14.11 5.14
CA LYS A 94 -2.14 -15.39 5.73
C LYS A 94 -2.38 -15.27 7.22
N TYR A 95 -1.47 -14.63 7.96
CA TYR A 95 -1.61 -14.39 9.39
C TYR A 95 -2.88 -13.59 9.68
N SER A 96 -3.08 -12.49 8.96
CA SER A 96 -4.22 -11.60 9.17
C SER A 96 -5.58 -12.24 8.91
N ILE A 97 -5.66 -13.14 7.91
CA ILE A 97 -6.88 -13.91 7.63
C ILE A 97 -7.12 -14.92 8.75
N ASN A 98 -6.12 -15.72 9.10
CA ASN A 98 -6.28 -16.80 10.08
C ASN A 98 -6.62 -16.29 11.48
N PHE A 99 -6.07 -15.14 11.86
CA PHE A 99 -6.37 -14.49 13.13
C PHE A 99 -7.52 -13.50 13.05
N ASP A 100 -8.23 -13.41 11.92
CA ASP A 100 -9.33 -12.48 11.68
C ASP A 100 -9.02 -11.05 12.19
N LEU A 101 -7.91 -10.49 11.71
CA LEU A 101 -7.48 -9.14 12.09
C LEU A 101 -8.34 -8.07 11.38
N PRO A 102 -8.53 -6.88 12.00
CA PRO A 102 -9.27 -5.75 11.41
C PRO A 102 -8.43 -5.03 10.35
N ILE A 103 -8.03 -5.74 9.29
CA ILE A 103 -7.19 -5.24 8.21
C ILE A 103 -7.76 -5.64 6.84
N ARG A 104 -7.57 -4.75 5.86
CA ARG A 104 -7.75 -5.02 4.43
C ARG A 104 -6.45 -4.76 3.68
N PHE A 105 -6.08 -5.68 2.82
CA PHE A 105 -4.97 -5.53 1.87
C PHE A 105 -5.55 -5.10 0.53
N ILE A 106 -5.05 -3.98 0.00
CA ILE A 106 -5.54 -3.35 -1.22
C ILE A 106 -4.42 -3.39 -2.25
N ILE A 107 -4.52 -4.36 -3.15
CA ILE A 107 -3.53 -4.64 -4.19
C ILE A 107 -3.86 -3.82 -5.42
N GLU A 108 -2.92 -2.96 -5.78
CA GLU A 108 -3.02 -2.07 -6.92
C GLU A 108 -2.19 -2.61 -8.08
N ASP A 109 -2.88 -3.09 -9.12
CA ASP A 109 -2.25 -3.79 -10.24
C ASP A 109 -2.22 -2.91 -11.49
N ASN A 110 -1.01 -2.54 -11.90
CA ASN A 110 -0.76 -1.80 -13.13
C ASN A 110 0.14 -2.58 -14.12
N ASP A 111 0.24 -3.89 -13.94
CA ASP A 111 1.13 -4.82 -14.66
C ASP A 111 2.65 -4.57 -14.50
N LEU A 112 3.09 -3.55 -13.76
CA LEU A 112 4.47 -3.06 -13.80
C LEU A 112 5.03 -2.67 -12.42
N SER A 113 6.23 -3.18 -12.12
CA SER A 113 7.11 -2.58 -11.12
C SER A 113 8.20 -1.76 -11.79
N VAL A 114 8.06 -0.44 -11.76
CA VAL A 114 8.95 0.52 -12.46
C VAL A 114 8.93 0.25 -13.98
N CYS A 115 9.92 -0.48 -14.51
CA CYS A 115 10.03 -0.84 -15.92
C CYS A 115 9.88 -2.36 -16.16
N THR A 116 9.52 -3.11 -15.13
CA THR A 116 9.53 -4.57 -15.14
C THR A 116 8.10 -5.11 -15.12
N GLU A 117 7.76 -5.95 -16.10
CA GLU A 117 6.48 -6.66 -16.18
C GLU A 117 6.31 -7.64 -15.02
N THR A 118 5.28 -7.45 -14.20
CA THR A 118 5.06 -8.21 -12.97
C THR A 118 4.81 -9.69 -13.24
N ARG A 119 3.85 -10.00 -14.11
CA ARG A 119 3.44 -11.37 -14.47
C ARG A 119 4.60 -12.18 -15.04
N LYS A 120 5.36 -11.59 -15.96
CA LYS A 120 6.56 -12.20 -16.54
C LYS A 120 7.65 -12.46 -15.50
N THR A 121 7.84 -11.54 -14.56
CA THR A 121 8.84 -11.68 -13.48
C THR A 121 8.52 -12.86 -12.57
N TRP A 122 7.25 -13.02 -12.22
CA TRP A 122 6.80 -14.13 -11.38
C TRP A 122 6.58 -15.44 -12.14
N GLY A 123 6.60 -15.41 -13.48
CA GLY A 123 6.30 -16.58 -14.31
C GLY A 123 4.84 -17.03 -14.18
N MET A 124 3.92 -16.07 -14.02
CA MET A 124 2.50 -16.31 -13.74
C MET A 124 1.63 -15.50 -14.68
N ASP A 125 0.58 -16.11 -15.25
CA ASP A 125 -0.41 -15.37 -16.04
C ASP A 125 -1.41 -14.60 -15.16
N LYS A 126 -1.68 -15.16 -13.98
CA LYS A 126 -2.62 -14.65 -12.99
C LYS A 126 -1.95 -14.59 -11.62
N LEU A 127 -2.01 -13.43 -10.98
CA LEU A 127 -1.42 -13.20 -9.65
C LEU A 127 -2.21 -13.94 -8.56
N THR A 128 -1.54 -14.26 -7.45
CA THR A 128 -2.09 -15.11 -6.37
C THR A 128 -3.42 -14.59 -5.83
N TYR A 129 -3.56 -13.26 -5.72
CA TYR A 129 -4.71 -12.61 -5.12
C TYR A 129 -5.70 -12.02 -6.14
N GLU A 130 -5.45 -12.21 -7.43
CA GLU A 130 -6.35 -11.72 -8.49
C GLU A 130 -7.69 -12.47 -8.44
N GLY A 131 -8.78 -11.73 -8.24
CA GLY A 131 -10.13 -12.31 -8.07
C GLY A 131 -10.31 -13.09 -6.76
N SER A 132 -9.57 -12.72 -5.71
CA SER A 132 -9.74 -13.31 -4.37
C SER A 132 -11.18 -13.15 -3.85
N ASN A 133 -11.71 -14.21 -3.23
CA ASN A 133 -13.01 -14.20 -2.56
C ASN A 133 -12.92 -13.73 -1.09
N SER A 134 -11.72 -13.44 -0.58
CA SER A 134 -11.53 -12.99 0.80
C SER A 134 -12.01 -11.55 0.97
N ASN A 135 -12.85 -11.30 1.97
CA ASN A 135 -13.30 -9.94 2.31
C ASN A 135 -12.18 -9.03 2.87
N LYS A 136 -10.99 -9.59 3.14
CA LYS A 136 -9.79 -8.85 3.57
C LYS A 136 -8.89 -8.47 2.40
N ILE A 137 -9.20 -8.90 1.18
CA ILE A 137 -8.39 -8.65 0.01
C ILE A 137 -9.23 -7.88 -1.00
N VAL A 138 -8.73 -6.74 -1.42
CA VAL A 138 -9.25 -5.97 -2.54
C VAL A 138 -8.16 -5.95 -3.59
N HIS A 139 -8.45 -6.48 -4.77
CA HIS A 139 -7.56 -6.39 -5.93
C HIS A 139 -8.28 -5.60 -7.01
N TYR A 140 -7.60 -4.64 -7.61
CA TYR A 140 -8.09 -3.97 -8.80
C TYR A 140 -6.96 -3.73 -9.79
N LYS A 141 -7.31 -3.77 -11.07
CA LYS A 141 -6.41 -3.52 -12.17
C LYS A 141 -6.67 -2.14 -12.76
N TYR A 142 -5.62 -1.42 -13.11
CA TYR A 142 -5.70 -0.09 -13.72
C TYR A 142 -4.57 0.12 -14.73
N LYS A 143 -4.77 1.07 -15.65
CA LYS A 143 -3.71 1.51 -16.57
C LYS A 143 -3.14 2.83 -16.08
N ASN A 144 -1.83 2.89 -15.88
CA ASN A 144 -1.20 4.13 -15.44
C ASN A 144 -1.10 5.12 -16.61
N HIS A 145 -1.70 6.31 -16.46
CA HIS A 145 -1.57 7.40 -17.44
C HIS A 145 -0.28 8.19 -17.25
N TYR A 146 0.23 8.27 -16.01
CA TYR A 146 1.42 9.02 -15.63
C TYR A 146 2.45 8.07 -14.97
N PRO A 147 3.37 7.50 -15.76
CA PRO A 147 4.34 6.55 -15.23
C PRO A 147 5.22 7.21 -14.16
N HIS A 148 5.39 6.51 -13.04
CA HIS A 148 6.09 7.04 -11.85
C HIS A 148 7.61 7.10 -12.01
N ALA A 149 8.14 6.39 -13.01
CA ALA A 149 9.52 6.49 -13.44
C ALA A 149 9.54 6.53 -14.97
N GLY A 150 10.51 7.24 -15.54
CA GLY A 150 10.68 7.34 -16.99
C GLY A 150 9.72 8.34 -17.64
N ALA A 151 9.94 9.64 -17.40
CA ALA A 151 9.31 10.74 -18.14
C ALA A 151 9.77 10.84 -19.62
N GLY A 152 10.15 9.72 -20.25
CA GLY A 152 10.66 9.67 -21.62
C GLY A 152 12.14 10.05 -21.81
N LYS A 153 12.85 10.47 -20.75
CA LYS A 153 14.32 10.60 -20.73
C LYS A 153 14.88 9.95 -19.47
N ARG A 154 15.82 9.02 -19.65
CA ARG A 154 16.65 8.49 -18.57
C ARG A 154 17.55 9.62 -18.07
N VAL A 155 17.25 10.18 -16.91
CA VAL A 155 18.17 11.09 -16.21
C VAL A 155 19.00 10.21 -15.30
N GLN A 156 20.28 10.01 -15.65
CA GLN A 156 21.28 9.48 -14.73
C GLN A 156 21.79 10.66 -13.91
N PHE A 157 21.79 10.52 -12.58
CA PHE A 157 22.50 11.41 -11.67
C PHE A 157 24.00 11.15 -11.76
#